data_AF-A0AAU3R294-F1
#
_entry.id   AF-A0AAU3R294-F1
#
_cell.length_a   1.000
_cell.length_b   1.000
_cell.length_c   1.000
_cell.angle_alpha   90.00
_cell.angle_beta   90.00
_cell.angle_gamma   90.00
#
_symmetry.space_group_name_H-M   'P 1'
#
loop_
_entity.id
_entity.type
_entity.pdbx_description
1 polymer ?
#
loop_
_entity_poly.entity_id
_entity_poly.type
_entity_poly.pdbx_seq_one_letter_code
_entity_poly.pdbx_strand_id
1 'polypeptide(L)'
;MSAYGAPRVEASTDDRPHLMSNDELRAWLRNVGGSTPQLLDNDAVWPTFAPVFRSDFKLLDTWAPRHDPQPLPIPLSVFGGRRDKLTGEDRLLSLQAFTTRFRGLAMYEGDHFYVMDHGQPLAAAITAATRSAGA
;
A
#
# COMPACT_ATOMS: atom_id res chain seq x y z
N MET A 1 -6.91 1.89 3.19
CA MET A 1 -5.65 1.30 2.69
C MET A 1 -4.72 2.44 2.27
N SER A 2 -3.43 2.35 2.59
CA SER A 2 -2.39 3.28 2.13
C SER A 2 -2.13 3.08 0.63
N ALA A 3 -1.57 4.09 -0.04
CA ALA A 3 -1.12 3.95 -1.41
C ALA A 3 0.14 3.08 -1.48
N TYR A 4 0.28 2.36 -2.59
CA TYR A 4 1.50 1.66 -2.95
C TYR A 4 2.07 2.30 -4.22
N GLY A 5 3.38 2.20 -4.40
CA GLY A 5 4.01 2.85 -5.55
C GLY A 5 3.60 2.25 -6.89
N ALA A 6 4.04 2.91 -7.97
CA ALA A 6 3.61 2.54 -9.30
C ALA A 6 3.92 1.08 -9.64
N PRO A 7 3.05 0.44 -10.45
CA PRO A 7 3.30 -0.87 -11.04
C PRO A 7 4.68 -0.96 -11.69
N ARG A 8 5.45 -2.01 -11.36
CA ARG A 8 6.75 -2.27 -11.97
C ARG A 8 6.69 -3.55 -12.79
N VAL A 9 7.28 -3.49 -13.98
CA VAL A 9 7.44 -4.63 -14.88
C VAL A 9 8.34 -5.70 -14.26
N GLU A 10 9.40 -5.26 -13.60
CA GLU A 10 10.27 -6.11 -12.79
C GLU A 10 9.62 -6.30 -11.42
N ALA A 11 9.45 -7.56 -11.00
CA ALA A 11 9.08 -7.85 -9.62
C ALA A 11 10.09 -7.17 -8.69
N SER A 12 9.59 -6.33 -7.80
CA SER A 12 10.42 -5.68 -6.80
C SER A 12 11.19 -6.74 -6.01
N THR A 13 12.46 -6.50 -5.69
CA THR A 13 13.20 -7.29 -4.69
C THR A 13 12.71 -7.04 -3.27
N ASP A 14 11.54 -6.40 -3.09
CA ASP A 14 10.84 -6.27 -1.82
C ASP A 14 10.75 -7.64 -1.13
N ASP A 15 10.72 -7.62 0.19
CA ASP A 15 10.43 -8.79 1.03
C ASP A 15 9.26 -9.56 0.40
N ARG A 16 9.43 -10.85 0.07
CA ARG A 16 8.39 -11.70 -0.53
C ARG A 16 7.64 -12.44 0.58
N PRO A 17 6.64 -11.83 1.25
CA PRO A 17 6.15 -12.33 2.52
C PRO A 17 5.37 -13.64 2.33
N HIS A 18 4.83 -13.88 1.13
CA HIS A 18 4.16 -15.14 0.82
C HIS A 18 5.09 -16.36 0.85
N LEU A 19 6.41 -16.17 0.73
CA LEU A 19 7.43 -17.24 0.76
C LEU A 19 8.11 -17.40 2.13
N MET A 20 7.93 -16.45 3.04
CA MET A 20 8.52 -16.50 4.39
C MET A 20 8.05 -17.74 5.16
N SER A 21 8.82 -18.24 6.12
CA SER A 21 8.32 -19.16 7.15
C SER A 21 7.22 -18.49 8.01
N ASN A 22 6.56 -19.25 8.88
CA ASN A 22 5.54 -18.67 9.76
C ASN A 22 6.13 -17.64 10.72
N ASP A 23 7.31 -17.90 11.29
CA ASP A 23 7.94 -17.01 12.24
C ASP A 23 8.45 -15.73 11.55
N GLU A 24 9.04 -15.87 10.36
CA GLU A 24 9.43 -14.72 9.54
C GLU A 24 8.22 -13.87 9.15
N LEU A 25 7.11 -14.49 8.71
CA LEU A 25 5.90 -13.76 8.34
C LEU A 25 5.28 -13.03 9.54
N ARG A 26 5.23 -13.66 10.72
CA ARG A 26 4.76 -13.03 11.96
C ARG A 26 5.64 -11.85 12.36
N ALA A 27 6.95 -12.02 12.31
CA ALA A 27 7.92 -10.96 12.63
C ALA A 27 7.80 -9.79 11.65
N TRP A 28 7.67 -10.08 10.35
CA TRP A 28 7.49 -9.08 9.32
C TRP A 28 6.17 -8.32 9.51
N LEU A 29 5.04 -9.01 9.68
CA LEU A 29 3.72 -8.41 9.95
C LEU A 29 3.76 -7.51 11.18
N ARG A 30 4.47 -7.92 12.24
CA ARG A 30 4.66 -7.09 13.44
C ARG A 30 5.46 -5.82 13.13
N ASN A 31 6.55 -5.93 12.36
CA ASN A 31 7.42 -4.79 12.05
C ASN A 31 6.73 -3.73 11.17
N VAL A 32 5.86 -4.17 10.25
CA VAL A 32 5.16 -3.29 9.30
C VAL A 32 3.80 -2.82 9.81
N GLY A 33 3.33 -3.34 10.96
CA GLY A 33 2.02 -3.02 11.53
C GLY A 33 0.85 -3.80 10.90
N GLY A 34 1.13 -4.87 10.16
CA GLY A 34 0.17 -5.62 9.35
C GLY A 34 -0.89 -6.41 10.12
N SER A 35 -0.69 -6.67 11.41
CA SER A 35 -1.68 -7.34 12.25
C SER A 35 -1.44 -7.11 13.75
N THR A 36 -2.40 -7.52 14.57
CA THR A 36 -2.36 -7.34 16.03
C THR A 36 -1.56 -8.47 16.71
N PRO A 37 -0.87 -8.21 17.82
CA PRO A 37 -0.15 -9.25 18.57
C PRO A 37 -1.07 -10.42 18.98
N GLN A 38 -2.32 -10.15 19.33
CA GLN A 38 -3.31 -11.15 19.73
C GLN A 38 -3.59 -12.18 18.62
N LEU A 39 -3.51 -11.77 17.35
CA LEU A 39 -3.63 -12.68 16.21
C LEU A 39 -2.28 -13.37 15.94
N LEU A 40 -1.20 -12.60 15.90
CA LEU A 40 0.12 -13.10 15.53
C LEU A 40 0.66 -14.15 16.52
N ASP A 41 0.41 -13.97 17.82
CA ASP A 41 0.93 -14.81 18.89
C ASP A 41 -0.01 -15.98 19.27
N ASN A 42 -1.16 -16.10 18.59
CA ASN A 42 -2.14 -17.13 18.88
C ASN A 42 -1.99 -18.32 17.91
N ASP A 43 -1.32 -19.37 18.36
CA ASP A 43 -1.09 -20.59 17.58
C ASP A 43 -2.36 -21.37 17.25
N ALA A 44 -3.46 -21.17 17.98
CA ALA A 44 -4.74 -21.79 17.63
C ALA A 44 -5.43 -21.09 16.45
N VAL A 45 -5.17 -19.80 16.26
CA VAL A 45 -5.82 -18.96 15.24
C VAL A 45 -4.94 -18.79 14.00
N TRP A 46 -3.62 -18.74 14.18
CA TRP A 46 -2.66 -18.51 13.10
C TRP A 46 -2.80 -19.45 11.89
N PRO A 47 -3.01 -20.78 12.06
CA PRO A 47 -3.18 -21.68 10.92
C PRO A 47 -4.33 -21.30 9.98
N THR A 48 -5.35 -20.60 10.49
CA THR A 48 -6.48 -20.11 9.70
C THR A 48 -6.15 -18.83 8.92
N PHE A 49 -5.38 -17.91 9.52
CA PHE A 49 -5.09 -16.61 8.91
C PHE A 49 -3.83 -16.60 8.05
N ALA A 50 -2.83 -17.42 8.36
CA ALA A 50 -1.59 -17.47 7.58
C ALA A 50 -1.83 -17.74 6.08
N PRO A 51 -2.74 -18.65 5.67
CA PRO A 51 -3.06 -18.85 4.27
C PRO A 51 -3.70 -17.63 3.59
N VAL A 52 -4.47 -16.82 4.34
CA VAL A 52 -5.11 -15.59 3.83
C VAL A 52 -4.03 -14.54 3.55
N PHE A 53 -3.17 -14.27 4.54
CA PHE A 53 -2.03 -13.37 4.35
C PHE A 53 -1.16 -13.79 3.17
N ARG A 54 -0.79 -15.07 3.08
CA ARG A 54 0.05 -15.58 1.99
C ARG A 54 -0.62 -15.44 0.64
N SER A 55 -1.93 -15.66 0.55
CA SER A 55 -2.68 -15.51 -0.69
C SER A 55 -2.68 -14.06 -1.17
N ASP A 56 -2.93 -13.11 -0.26
CA ASP A 56 -2.92 -11.68 -0.58
C ASP A 56 -1.53 -11.20 -0.99
N PHE A 57 -0.49 -11.58 -0.24
CA PHE A 57 0.88 -11.23 -0.59
C PHE A 57 1.36 -11.90 -1.88
N LYS A 58 0.95 -13.14 -2.15
CA LYS A 58 1.29 -13.81 -3.41
C LYS A 58 0.70 -13.04 -4.59
N LEU A 59 -0.54 -12.53 -4.47
CA LEU A 59 -1.14 -11.70 -5.51
C LEU A 59 -0.31 -10.45 -5.77
N LEU A 60 0.14 -9.75 -4.72
CA LEU A 60 0.97 -8.55 -4.85
C LEU A 60 2.36 -8.88 -5.44
N ASP A 61 3.01 -9.92 -4.94
CA ASP A 61 4.40 -10.28 -5.28
C ASP A 61 4.52 -10.87 -6.70
N THR A 62 3.45 -11.47 -7.22
CA THR A 62 3.44 -12.10 -8.56
C THR A 62 2.70 -11.29 -9.61
N TRP A 63 2.12 -10.15 -9.22
CA TRP A 63 1.46 -9.28 -10.18
C TRP A 63 2.48 -8.51 -11.03
N ALA A 64 2.39 -8.69 -12.34
CA ALA A 64 3.19 -7.97 -13.32
C ALA A 64 2.27 -7.15 -14.25
N PRO A 65 2.43 -5.81 -14.32
CA PRO A 65 1.70 -5.00 -15.27
C PRO A 65 2.17 -5.28 -16.70
N ARG A 66 1.32 -4.95 -17.67
CA ARG A 66 1.74 -4.91 -19.08
C ARG A 66 2.88 -3.90 -19.25
N HIS A 67 3.80 -4.19 -20.16
CA HIS A 67 4.82 -3.23 -20.58
C HIS A 67 4.14 -1.96 -21.12
N ASP A 68 4.59 -0.81 -20.62
CA ASP A 68 4.27 0.53 -21.11
C ASP A 68 2.76 0.87 -21.18
N PRO A 69 2.06 0.95 -20.03
CA PRO A 69 0.66 1.36 -20.01
C PRO A 69 0.53 2.83 -20.41
N GLN A 70 -0.40 3.12 -21.33
CA GLN A 70 -0.73 4.49 -21.70
C GLN A 70 -1.30 5.27 -20.49
N PRO A 71 -0.85 6.52 -20.24
CA PRO A 71 -1.35 7.32 -19.13
C PRO A 71 -2.86 7.57 -19.21
N LEU A 72 -3.55 7.40 -18.09
CA LEU A 72 -5.00 7.58 -18.03
C LEU A 72 -5.38 9.07 -17.98
N PRO A 73 -6.43 9.53 -18.69
CA PRO A 73 -6.89 10.91 -18.65
C PRO A 73 -7.76 11.24 -17.43
N ILE A 74 -7.47 10.63 -16.28
CA ILE A 74 -8.27 10.76 -15.05
C ILE A 74 -7.49 11.47 -13.94
N PRO A 75 -8.10 12.35 -13.14
CA PRO A 75 -7.43 12.97 -12.00
C PRO A 75 -6.93 11.91 -11.00
N LEU A 76 -5.65 12.01 -10.60
CA LEU A 76 -5.05 11.11 -9.60
C LEU A 76 -4.49 11.92 -8.44
N SER A 77 -4.99 11.68 -7.24
CA SER A 77 -4.43 12.20 -5.98
C SER A 77 -3.84 11.03 -5.20
N VAL A 78 -2.62 11.19 -4.68
CA VAL A 78 -1.92 10.13 -3.95
C VAL A 78 -1.72 10.55 -2.50
N PHE A 79 -1.85 9.60 -1.58
CA PHE A 79 -1.75 9.83 -0.14
C PHE A 79 -0.82 8.78 0.49
N GLY A 80 0.13 9.21 1.31
CA GLY A 80 1.11 8.32 1.94
C GLY A 80 1.47 8.70 3.37
N GLY A 81 2.08 7.77 4.09
CA GLY A 81 2.62 7.99 5.44
C GLY A 81 4.11 8.35 5.39
N ARG A 82 4.54 9.35 6.16
CA ARG A 82 5.94 9.81 6.19
C ARG A 82 6.91 8.78 6.77
N ARG A 83 6.44 7.84 7.58
CA ARG A 83 7.20 6.75 8.17
C ARG A 83 6.79 5.38 7.61
N ASP A 84 6.14 5.36 6.46
CA ASP A 84 5.76 4.11 5.79
C ASP A 84 7.03 3.34 5.37
N LYS A 85 7.23 2.17 5.98
CA LYS A 85 8.38 1.29 5.71
C LYS A 85 8.20 0.45 4.44
N LEU A 86 6.97 0.33 3.94
CA LEU A 86 6.63 -0.46 2.74
C LEU A 86 6.70 0.37 1.47
N THR A 87 6.46 1.67 1.57
CA THR A 87 6.41 2.55 0.40
C THR A 87 6.89 3.96 0.73
N GLY A 88 8.06 4.31 0.18
CA GLY A 88 8.62 5.66 0.28
C GLY A 88 8.00 6.66 -0.70
N GLU A 89 8.26 7.94 -0.43
CA GLU A 89 7.73 9.09 -1.18
C GLU A 89 8.03 9.02 -2.69
N ASP A 90 9.28 8.72 -3.07
CA ASP A 90 9.70 8.60 -4.47
C ASP A 90 8.88 7.53 -5.22
N ARG A 91 8.56 6.44 -4.53
CA ARG A 91 7.76 5.35 -5.07
C ARG A 91 6.31 5.80 -5.30
N LEU A 92 5.77 6.63 -4.42
CA LEU A 92 4.44 7.22 -4.58
C LEU A 92 4.42 8.23 -5.73
N LEU A 93 5.44 9.09 -5.84
CA LEU A 93 5.56 10.07 -6.92
C LEU A 93 5.64 9.42 -8.30
N SER A 94 6.19 8.22 -8.41
CA SER A 94 6.22 7.48 -9.69
C SER A 94 4.84 7.23 -10.32
N LEU A 95 3.76 7.29 -9.53
CA LEU A 95 2.39 7.20 -10.04
C LEU A 95 1.99 8.37 -10.95
N GLN A 96 2.72 9.50 -10.90
CA GLN A 96 2.49 10.63 -11.80
C GLN A 96 2.58 10.20 -13.28
N ALA A 97 3.44 9.23 -13.62
CA ALA A 97 3.59 8.73 -14.98
C ALA A 97 2.35 7.99 -15.52
N PHE A 98 1.42 7.57 -14.64
CA PHE A 98 0.26 6.75 -15.00
C PHE A 98 -1.00 7.58 -15.31
N THR A 99 -0.91 8.91 -15.27
CA THR A 99 -2.02 9.81 -15.57
C THR A 99 -1.55 11.06 -16.30
N THR A 100 -2.42 11.64 -17.13
CA THR A 100 -2.19 13.00 -17.68
C THR A 100 -2.71 14.11 -16.76
N ARG A 101 -3.34 13.77 -15.63
CA ARG A 101 -3.99 14.71 -14.69
C ARG A 101 -3.57 14.46 -13.24
N PHE A 102 -2.27 14.40 -12.98
CA PHE A 102 -1.75 14.24 -11.62
C PHE A 102 -2.10 15.46 -10.75
N ARG A 103 -2.69 15.22 -9.58
CA ARG A 103 -3.12 16.25 -8.63
C ARG A 103 -2.16 16.46 -7.47
N GLY A 104 -1.16 15.58 -7.33
CA GLY A 104 -0.13 15.68 -6.31
C GLY A 104 -0.12 14.51 -5.32
N LEU A 105 0.87 14.56 -4.44
CA LEU A 105 1.09 13.64 -3.34
C LEU A 105 0.94 14.41 -2.03
N ALA A 106 0.09 13.91 -1.13
CA ALA A 106 -0.04 14.42 0.22
C ALA A 106 0.45 13.39 1.25
N MET A 107 1.43 13.81 2.06
CA MET A 107 2.08 12.97 3.06
C MET A 107 1.56 13.30 4.46
N TYR A 108 1.09 12.28 5.16
CA TYR A 108 0.61 12.36 6.54
C TYR A 108 1.68 11.86 7.50
N GLU A 109 1.66 12.37 8.73
CA GLU A 109 2.40 11.72 9.81
C GLU A 109 1.86 10.29 9.99
N GLY A 110 2.73 9.35 10.33
CA GLY A 110 2.33 7.94 10.52
C GLY A 110 3.08 6.99 9.61
N ASP A 111 2.88 5.69 9.86
CA ASP A 111 3.44 4.59 9.10
C ASP A 111 2.51 4.17 7.95
N HIS A 112 2.59 2.92 7.49
CA HIS A 112 1.71 2.38 6.44
C HIS A 112 0.22 2.43 6.83
N PHE A 113 -0.10 2.51 8.12
CA PHE A 113 -1.44 2.56 8.66
C PHE A 113 -1.88 3.98 9.07
N TYR A 114 -1.20 5.03 8.58
CA TYR A 114 -1.55 6.45 8.84
C TYR A 114 -3.04 6.78 8.63
N VAL A 115 -3.72 6.04 7.75
CA VAL A 115 -5.16 6.14 7.47
C VAL A 115 -6.01 6.01 8.74
N MET A 116 -5.55 5.21 9.70
CA MET A 116 -6.27 4.95 10.95
C MET A 116 -6.22 6.16 11.88
N ASP A 117 -5.10 6.88 11.89
CA ASP A 117 -4.89 8.06 12.74
C ASP A 117 -5.41 9.36 12.08
N HIS A 118 -5.42 9.40 10.74
CA HIS A 118 -5.74 10.58 9.94
C HIS A 118 -7.05 10.47 9.13
N GLY A 119 -7.97 9.61 9.56
CA GLY A 119 -9.21 9.32 8.81
C GLY A 119 -10.04 10.57 8.45
N GLN A 120 -10.24 11.51 9.39
CA GLN A 120 -11.02 12.73 9.13
C GLN A 120 -10.32 13.70 8.17
N PRO A 121 -9.05 14.11 8.41
CA PRO A 121 -8.29 14.91 7.45
C PRO A 121 -8.24 14.29 6.05
N LEU A 122 -8.02 12.98 5.96
CA LEU A 122 -7.95 12.28 4.68
C LEU A 122 -9.29 12.28 3.94
N ALA A 123 -10.40 12.02 4.65
CA ALA A 123 -11.73 12.07 4.06
C ALA A 123 -12.06 13.47 3.51
N ALA A 124 -11.67 14.52 4.22
CA ALA A 124 -11.82 15.90 3.74
C ALA A 124 -11.00 16.16 2.47
N ALA A 125 -9.75 15.70 2.43
CA ALA A 125 -8.88 15.84 1.25
C ALA A 125 -9.44 15.10 0.03
N ILE A 126 -9.91 13.86 0.20
CA ILE A 126 -10.57 13.07 -0.85
C ILE A 126 -11.81 13.82 -1.37
N THR A 127 -12.66 14.32 -0.46
CA THR A 127 -13.87 15.06 -0.83
C THR A 127 -13.56 16.31 -1.66
N ALA A 128 -12.54 17.08 -1.26
CA ALA A 128 -12.10 18.26 -2.00
C ALA A 128 -11.55 17.89 -3.40
N ALA A 129 -10.75 16.83 -3.48
CA ALA A 129 -10.20 16.33 -4.75
C ALA A 129 -11.31 15.90 -5.73
N THR A 130 -12.35 15.21 -5.25
CA THR A 130 -13.48 14.78 -6.10
C THR A 130 -14.31 15.97 -6.60
N ARG A 131 -14.59 16.97 -5.74
CA ARG A 131 -15.35 18.16 -6.16
C ARG A 131 -14.65 18.97 -7.24
N SER A 132 -13.33 19.10 -7.15
CA SER A 132 -12.53 19.83 -8.15
C SER A 132 -12.30 19.06 -9.45
N ALA A 133 -12.62 17.76 -9.50
CA ALA A 133 -12.48 16.91 -10.69
C ALA A 133 -13.72 16.93 -11.60
N GLY A 134 -14.89 17.33 -11.08
CA GLY A 134 -16.14 17.45 -11.82
C GLY A 134 -16.44 18.87 -12.35
N ALA A 135 -15.56 19.84 -12.06
CA ALA A 135 -15.59 21.19 -12.60
C ALA A 135 -14.57 21.31 -13.74
#